data_AF-A0A5E5QVH9-F1
#
_entry.id   AF-A0A5E5QVH9-F1
#
_cell.length_a   1.000
_cell.length_b   1.000
_cell.length_c   1.000
_cell.angle_alpha   90.00
_cell.angle_beta   90.00
_cell.angle_gamma   90.00
#
_symmetry.space_group_name_H-M   'P 1'
#
loop_
_entity.id
_entity.type
_entity.pdbx_description
1 polymer ?
#
loop_
_entity_poly.entity_id
_entity_poly.type
_entity_poly.pdbx_seq_one_letter_code
_entity_poly.pdbx_strand_id
1 'polypeptide(L)'
;MPAPGARVLWNALFNKPRSTVPRQPLPVLSPSRAELDATVDGSLFRLGHSTLLLKLAGSWWLTDPVFSERASPLPFAGPKRFHAPPVALADLPPIRGVILSHDHYDHLDRAAIKALVPLVEGGMPR
;
A
#
# COMPACT_ATOMS: atom_id res chain seq x y z
N MET A 1 2.43 1.45 -41.70
CA MET A 1 1.83 1.26 -40.37
C MET A 1 2.90 1.53 -39.32
N PRO A 2 2.68 2.35 -38.27
CA PRO A 2 3.68 2.55 -37.23
C PRO A 2 3.99 1.21 -36.54
N ALA A 3 5.26 1.01 -36.15
CA ALA A 3 5.70 -0.20 -35.48
C ALA A 3 4.81 -0.47 -34.24
N PRO A 4 4.47 -1.74 -33.92
CA PRO A 4 3.56 -2.08 -32.82
C PRO A 4 3.93 -1.39 -31.49
N GLY A 5 5.22 -1.29 -31.17
CA GLY A 5 5.71 -0.59 -29.97
C GLY A 5 5.46 0.93 -29.97
N ALA A 6 5.56 1.58 -31.13
CA ALA A 6 5.29 3.02 -31.25
C ALA A 6 3.82 3.34 -30.99
N ARG A 7 2.89 2.46 -31.40
CA ARG A 7 1.46 2.62 -31.15
C ARG A 7 1.10 2.41 -29.67
N VAL A 8 1.75 1.46 -28.99
CA VAL A 8 1.58 1.24 -27.54
C VAL A 8 2.08 2.44 -26.75
N LEU A 9 3.27 2.95 -27.07
CA LEU A 9 3.83 4.14 -26.42
C LEU A 9 2.94 5.37 -26.66
N TRP A 10 2.48 5.58 -27.90
CA TRP A 10 1.54 6.65 -28.24
C TRP A 10 0.24 6.56 -27.43
N ASN A 11 -0.34 5.36 -27.32
CA ASN A 11 -1.56 5.16 -26.55
C ASN A 11 -1.36 5.40 -25.05
N ALA A 12 -0.24 4.97 -24.48
CA ALA A 12 0.08 5.18 -23.08
C ALA A 12 0.28 6.66 -22.72
N LEU A 13 0.82 7.45 -23.66
CA LEU A 13 1.06 8.88 -23.51
C LEU A 13 -0.18 9.74 -23.79
N PHE A 14 -0.94 9.42 -24.84
CA PHE A 14 -1.97 10.33 -25.37
C PHE A 14 -3.41 9.79 -25.33
N ASN A 15 -3.60 8.47 -25.19
CA ASN A 15 -4.94 7.84 -25.22
C ASN A 15 -5.33 7.16 -23.90
N LYS A 16 -4.91 7.71 -22.76
CA LYS A 16 -5.34 7.19 -21.45
C LYS A 16 -6.86 7.36 -21.28
N PRO A 17 -7.62 6.29 -20.98
CA PRO A 17 -9.06 6.40 -20.78
C PRO A 17 -9.37 7.38 -19.64
N ARG A 18 -10.35 8.26 -19.83
CA ARG A 18 -10.74 9.25 -18.82
C ARG A 18 -11.41 8.64 -17.57
N SER A 19 -11.73 7.35 -17.60
CA SER A 19 -12.40 6.61 -16.51
C SER A 19 -11.46 5.82 -15.62
N THR A 20 -10.14 6.00 -15.71
CA THR A 20 -9.17 5.27 -14.86
C THR A 20 -8.96 5.87 -13.48
N VAL A 21 -9.69 6.94 -13.14
CA VAL A 21 -9.62 7.62 -11.84
C VAL A 21 -11.04 7.76 -11.26
N PRO A 22 -11.20 7.64 -9.93
CA PRO A 22 -12.49 7.90 -9.29
C PRO A 22 -12.99 9.32 -9.61
N ARG A 23 -14.29 9.45 -9.91
CA ARG A 23 -14.91 10.76 -10.19
C ARG A 23 -15.12 11.61 -8.94
N GLN A 24 -15.13 10.97 -7.78
CA GLN A 24 -15.30 11.58 -6.47
C GLN A 24 -14.29 10.96 -5.50
N PRO A 25 -13.90 11.67 -4.43
CA PRO A 25 -13.10 11.09 -3.37
C PRO A 25 -13.74 9.81 -2.84
N LEU A 26 -12.93 8.76 -2.67
CA LEU A 26 -13.40 7.52 -2.09
C LEU A 26 -13.62 7.73 -0.58
N PRO A 27 -14.72 7.21 0.00
CA PRO A 27 -14.87 7.22 1.45
C PRO A 27 -13.79 6.33 2.08
N VAL A 28 -13.07 6.88 3.06
CA VAL A 28 -12.01 6.18 3.79
C VAL A 28 -12.33 6.17 5.27
N LEU A 29 -12.46 4.96 5.84
CA LEU A 29 -12.61 4.77 7.28
C LEU A 29 -11.22 4.65 7.90
N SER A 30 -10.89 5.57 8.80
CA SER A 30 -9.56 5.68 9.39
C SER A 30 -9.63 5.31 10.87
N PRO A 31 -9.52 4.00 11.21
CA PRO A 31 -9.60 3.57 12.60
C PRO A 31 -8.38 4.09 13.38
N SER A 32 -8.65 4.59 14.58
CA SER A 32 -7.62 4.90 15.56
C SER A 32 -6.95 3.63 16.08
N ARG A 33 -5.79 3.79 16.71
CA ARG A 33 -5.08 2.68 17.36
C ARG A 33 -5.95 1.96 18.40
N ALA A 34 -6.69 2.70 19.21
CA ALA A 34 -7.57 2.12 20.22
C ALA A 34 -8.68 1.26 19.59
N GLU A 35 -9.25 1.71 18.46
CA GLU A 35 -10.26 0.94 17.72
C GLU A 35 -9.66 -0.32 17.09
N LEU A 36 -8.44 -0.25 16.56
CA LEU A 36 -7.72 -1.43 16.07
C LEU A 36 -7.50 -2.45 17.20
N ASP A 37 -6.99 -1.99 18.34
CA ASP A 37 -6.68 -2.87 19.48
C ASP A 37 -7.95 -3.54 20.04
N ALA A 38 -9.09 -2.84 20.04
CA ALA A 38 -10.40 -3.34 20.47
C ALA A 38 -11.04 -4.39 19.53
N THR A 39 -10.49 -4.62 18.34
CA THR A 39 -11.06 -5.58 17.38
C THR A 39 -10.84 -7.04 17.79
N VAL A 40 -11.72 -7.92 17.32
CA VAL A 40 -11.61 -9.36 17.57
C VAL A 40 -10.53 -9.99 16.70
N ASP A 41 -9.96 -11.12 17.15
CA ASP A 41 -9.07 -11.92 16.32
C ASP A 41 -9.80 -12.42 15.06
N GLY A 42 -9.09 -12.50 13.94
CA GLY A 42 -9.68 -12.75 12.61
C GLY A 42 -10.13 -11.50 11.85
N SER A 43 -9.93 -10.29 12.41
CA SER A 43 -10.27 -9.03 11.75
C SER A 43 -9.28 -8.66 10.64
N LEU A 44 -9.78 -7.97 9.59
CA LEU A 44 -9.01 -7.50 8.44
C LEU A 44 -9.32 -6.04 8.13
N PHE A 45 -8.28 -5.26 7.83
CA PHE A 45 -8.37 -3.87 7.37
C PHE A 45 -7.61 -3.69 6.06
N ARG A 46 -8.29 -3.10 5.06
CA ARG A 46 -7.66 -2.79 3.77
C ARG A 46 -7.10 -1.37 3.78
N LEU A 47 -5.79 -1.23 3.74
CA LEU A 47 -5.11 0.07 3.80
C LEU A 47 -4.86 0.71 2.43
N GLY A 48 -5.13 -0.04 1.36
CA GLY A 48 -5.02 0.41 -0.02
C GLY A 48 -4.37 -0.66 -0.90
N HIS A 49 -4.77 -0.73 -2.17
CA HIS A 49 -4.28 -1.74 -3.11
C HIS A 49 -4.33 -3.16 -2.49
N SER A 50 -3.17 -3.81 -2.33
CA SER A 50 -2.94 -5.13 -1.73
C SER A 50 -2.40 -5.08 -0.30
N THR A 51 -2.33 -3.89 0.31
CA THR A 51 -1.92 -3.71 1.70
C THR A 51 -3.07 -4.05 2.65
N LEU A 52 -2.95 -5.18 3.34
CA LEU A 52 -3.92 -5.67 4.32
C LEU A 52 -3.27 -5.75 5.68
N LEU A 53 -3.91 -5.17 6.69
CA LEU A 53 -3.59 -5.33 8.10
C LEU A 53 -4.52 -6.40 8.68
N LEU A 54 -3.95 -7.49 9.18
CA LEU A 54 -4.66 -8.68 9.63
C LEU A 54 -4.40 -8.91 11.12
N LYS A 55 -5.44 -9.15 11.91
CA LYS A 55 -5.32 -9.62 13.30
C LYS A 55 -5.53 -11.12 13.33
N LEU A 56 -4.47 -11.89 13.58
CA LEU A 56 -4.49 -13.35 13.54
C LEU A 56 -3.71 -13.92 14.73
N ALA A 57 -4.35 -14.82 15.48
CA ALA A 57 -3.79 -15.43 16.68
C ALA A 57 -3.26 -14.39 17.69
N GLY A 58 -4.00 -13.30 17.86
CA GLY A 58 -3.64 -12.21 18.78
C GLY A 58 -2.48 -11.32 18.30
N SER A 59 -1.99 -11.52 17.07
CA SER A 59 -0.87 -10.78 16.49
C SER A 59 -1.30 -10.01 15.24
N TRP A 60 -0.58 -8.95 14.90
CA TRP A 60 -0.82 -8.19 13.68
C TRP A 60 0.12 -8.58 12.56
N TRP A 61 -0.42 -8.75 11.35
CA TRP A 61 0.33 -9.08 10.14
C TRP A 61 0.03 -8.08 9.04
N LEU A 62 1.01 -7.77 8.20
CA LEU A 62 0.87 -6.82 7.12
C LEU A 62 1.24 -7.44 5.78
N THR A 63 0.41 -7.32 4.76
CA THR A 63 0.72 -7.77 3.40
C THR A 63 1.17 -6.60 2.54
N ASP A 64 2.09 -6.82 1.59
CA ASP A 64 2.44 -5.91 0.49
C ASP A 64 2.35 -4.41 0.84
N PRO A 65 3.14 -3.94 1.83
CA PRO A 65 2.94 -2.61 2.39
C PRO A 65 3.35 -1.54 1.39
N VAL A 66 2.38 -0.75 0.95
CA VAL A 66 2.61 0.44 0.13
C VAL A 66 1.99 1.64 0.83
N PHE A 67 2.84 2.57 1.26
CA PHE A 67 2.42 3.79 1.98
C PHE A 67 2.82 5.07 1.22
N SER A 68 3.74 4.95 0.26
CA SER A 68 4.14 6.03 -0.63
C SER A 68 2.98 6.56 -1.46
N GLU A 69 3.07 7.83 -1.84
CA GLU A 69 2.09 8.49 -2.70
C GLU A 69 2.03 7.86 -4.10
N ARG A 70 3.16 7.33 -4.58
CA ARG A 70 3.28 6.74 -5.91
C ARG A 70 3.94 5.37 -5.86
N ALA A 71 3.41 4.44 -6.66
CA ALA A 71 4.01 3.14 -6.93
C ALA A 71 4.99 3.28 -8.11
N SER A 72 6.17 3.84 -7.85
CA SER A 72 7.14 4.20 -8.88
C SER A 72 8.54 4.37 -8.31
N PRO A 73 9.60 4.08 -9.08
CA PRO A 73 10.97 4.47 -8.70
C PRO A 73 11.18 5.98 -8.72
N LEU A 74 10.35 6.72 -9.48
CA LEU A 74 10.44 8.17 -9.61
C LEU A 74 9.43 8.83 -8.67
N PRO A 75 9.84 9.79 -7.82
CA PRO A 75 8.93 10.41 -6.85
C PRO A 75 7.87 11.31 -7.50
N PHE A 76 8.10 11.76 -8.74
CA PHE A 76 7.23 12.70 -9.45
C PHE A 76 6.39 12.07 -10.57
N ALA A 77 6.66 10.82 -10.95
CA ALA A 77 6.04 10.17 -12.09
C ALA A 77 5.53 8.77 -11.74
N GLY A 78 4.58 8.25 -12.51
CA GLY A 78 3.99 6.93 -12.29
C GLY A 78 2.67 6.94 -11.53
N PRO A 79 2.07 5.77 -11.29
CA PRO A 79 0.76 5.63 -10.65
C PRO A 79 0.72 6.29 -9.28
N LYS A 80 -0.25 7.19 -9.07
CA LYS A 80 -0.51 7.85 -7.78
C LYS A 80 -1.70 7.18 -7.11
N ARG A 81 -1.63 6.97 -5.80
CA ARG A 81 -2.74 6.46 -5.00
C ARG A 81 -3.96 7.40 -5.06
N PHE A 82 -5.16 6.84 -4.98
CA PHE A 82 -6.40 7.63 -4.99
C PHE A 82 -6.79 8.17 -3.62
N HIS A 83 -6.27 7.58 -2.55
CA HIS A 83 -6.54 8.01 -1.18
C HIS A 83 -5.29 7.82 -0.31
N ALA A 84 -5.17 8.63 0.74
CA ALA A 84 -4.18 8.41 1.79
C ALA A 84 -4.40 7.04 2.46
N PRO A 85 -3.36 6.37 2.99
CA PRO A 85 -3.56 5.17 3.78
C PRO A 85 -4.52 5.49 4.94
N PRO A 86 -5.52 4.66 5.23
CA PRO A 86 -6.48 4.89 6.31
C PRO A 86 -5.84 4.91 7.71
N VAL A 87 -4.69 4.25 7.85
CA VAL A 87 -3.87 4.23 9.07
C VAL A 87 -2.47 4.64 8.67
N ALA A 88 -1.88 5.63 9.36
CA ALA A 88 -0.51 6.01 9.09
C ALA A 88 0.45 4.90 9.55
N LEU A 89 1.61 4.79 8.88
CA LEU A 89 2.60 3.77 9.22
C LEU A 89 3.04 3.86 10.69
N ALA A 90 3.15 5.08 11.24
CA ALA A 90 3.51 5.33 12.63
C ALA A 90 2.41 4.92 13.64
N ASP A 91 1.16 4.83 13.21
CA ASP A 91 0.02 4.49 14.06
C ASP A 91 -0.27 2.98 14.06
N LEU A 92 0.45 2.21 13.23
CA LEU A 92 0.29 0.77 13.16
C LEU A 92 0.62 0.10 14.50
N PRO A 93 -0.11 -0.96 14.87
CA PRO A 93 0.30 -1.84 15.97
C PRO A 93 1.63 -2.53 15.68
N PRO A 94 2.35 -2.97 16.74
CA PRO A 94 3.46 -3.90 16.59
C PRO A 94 3.03 -5.04 15.68
N ILE A 95 3.80 -5.23 14.61
CA ILE A 95 3.50 -6.25 13.62
C ILE A 95 4.41 -7.44 13.87
N ARG A 96 3.83 -8.62 13.86
CA ARG A 96 4.58 -9.87 13.94
C ARG A 96 5.42 -10.13 12.71
N GLY A 97 4.95 -9.68 11.55
CA GLY A 97 5.66 -9.84 10.31
C GLY A 97 5.00 -9.14 9.13
N VAL A 98 5.78 -9.00 8.07
CA VAL A 98 5.36 -8.49 6.76
C VAL A 98 5.43 -9.64 5.76
N ILE A 99 4.38 -9.82 4.96
CA ILE A 99 4.30 -10.80 3.89
C ILE A 99 4.40 -10.04 2.56
N LEU A 100 5.40 -10.39 1.76
CA LEU A 100 5.60 -9.83 0.42
C LEU A 100 5.26 -10.89 -0.63
N SER A 101 4.38 -10.56 -1.55
CA SER A 101 4.02 -11.44 -2.66
C SER A 101 5.05 -11.45 -3.77
N HIS A 102 5.55 -10.27 -4.16
CA HIS A 102 6.58 -10.07 -5.19
C HIS A 102 7.20 -8.66 -5.11
N ASP A 103 8.09 -8.29 -6.03
CA ASP A 103 8.98 -7.13 -5.94
C ASP A 103 8.56 -5.90 -6.78
N HIS A 104 7.35 -5.88 -7.35
CA HIS A 104 6.86 -4.70 -8.07
C HIS A 104 6.56 -3.52 -7.15
N TYR A 105 6.68 -2.29 -7.65
CA TYR A 105 6.55 -1.05 -6.85
C TYR A 105 5.18 -0.82 -6.20
N ASP A 106 4.12 -1.48 -6.68
CA ASP A 106 2.77 -1.47 -6.11
C ASP A 106 2.55 -2.56 -5.04
N HIS A 107 3.57 -3.37 -4.75
CA HIS A 107 3.60 -4.38 -3.69
C HIS A 107 4.81 -4.23 -2.75
N LEU A 108 5.93 -3.72 -3.25
CA LEU A 108 7.19 -3.50 -2.54
C LEU A 108 7.55 -2.01 -2.51
N ASP A 109 7.08 -1.33 -1.47
CA ASP A 109 7.50 0.04 -1.17
C ASP A 109 8.73 0.03 -0.26
N ARG A 110 9.90 0.28 -0.84
CA ARG A 110 11.17 0.32 -0.10
C ARG A 110 11.17 1.31 1.06
N ALA A 111 10.49 2.46 0.95
CA ALA A 111 10.43 3.43 2.03
C ALA A 111 9.58 2.92 3.19
N ALA A 112 8.42 2.31 2.88
CA ALA A 112 7.58 1.66 3.88
C ALA A 112 8.32 0.53 4.60
N ILE A 113 9.00 -0.36 3.85
CA ILE A 113 9.76 -1.47 4.44
C ILE A 113 10.81 -0.97 5.44
N LYS A 114 11.58 0.06 5.09
CA LYS A 114 12.57 0.65 6.01
C LYS A 114 11.95 1.24 7.27
N ALA A 115 10.76 1.82 7.15
CA ALA A 115 10.03 2.40 8.27
C ALA A 115 9.35 1.34 9.15
N LEU A 116 9.05 0.15 8.60
CA LEU A 116 8.44 -0.97 9.31
C LEU A 116 9.44 -1.77 10.15
N VAL A 117 10.74 -1.77 9.82
CA VAL A 117 11.78 -2.49 10.59
C VAL A 117 11.65 -2.32 12.12
N PRO A 118 11.53 -1.11 12.69
CA PRO A 118 11.39 -0.93 14.14
C PRO A 118 10.03 -1.40 14.71
N LEU A 119 9.01 -1.60 13.86
CA LEU A 119 7.67 -2.03 14.28
C LEU A 119 7.50 -3.55 14.25
N VAL A 120 8.42 -4.27 13.60
CA VAL A 120 8.39 -5.74 13.54
C VAL A 120 8.91 -6.34 14.83
N GLU A 121 8.11 -7.21 15.45
CA GLU A 121 8.50 -7.97 16.64
C GLU A 121 9.79 -8.76 16.37
N GLY A 122 10.82 -8.58 17.21
CA GLY A 122 12.10 -9.27 17.05
C GLY A 122 12.92 -8.80 15.84
N GLY A 123 12.58 -7.65 15.23
CA GLY A 123 13.41 -7.02 14.22
C GLY A 123 14.84 -6.83 14.72
N MET A 124 15.81 -7.41 14.00
CA MET A 124 17.22 -7.35 14.36
C MET A 124 17.63 -5.87 14.53
N PRO A 125 18.20 -5.47 15.69
CA PRO A 125 18.70 -4.11 15.84
C PRO A 125 19.78 -3.86 14.78
N ARG A 126 19.78 -2.63 14.25
CA ARG A 126 20.78 -2.18 13.28
C ARG A 126 22.18 -2.24 13.84
#